data_AF-A0A957IW78-F1
#
_entry.id   AF-A0A957IW78-F1
#
_cell.length_a   1.000
_cell.length_b   1.000
_cell.length_c   1.000
_cell.angle_alpha   90.00
_cell.angle_beta   90.00
_cell.angle_gamma   90.00
#
_symmetry.space_group_name_H-M   'P 1'
#
loop_
_entity.id
_entity.type
_entity.pdbx_description
1 polymer ?
#
loop_
_entity_poly.entity_id
_entity_poly.type
_entity_poly.pdbx_seq_one_letter_code
_entity_poly.pdbx_strand_id
1 'polypeptide(L)'
;FMSDKRRLRYGYKVVLENLLETAVTVVVQDQIPVSRHEEIKIKLEQVSPAVTEQTELNMLEWRLSLAAKETKTIVYEYAVEHPREMEVMGLQ
;
A
#
# COMPACT_ATOMS: atom_id res chain seq x y z
N PHE A 1 29.62 -3.42 15.71
CA PHE A 1 28.84 -4.39 14.94
C PHE A 1 27.69 -3.65 14.27
N MET A 2 27.84 -3.26 13.00
CA MET A 2 26.73 -2.67 12.24
C MET A 2 25.92 -3.83 11.66
N SER A 3 24.68 -3.97 12.07
CA SER A 3 23.76 -4.98 11.53
C SER A 3 23.51 -4.67 10.04
N ASP A 4 23.87 -5.59 9.15
CA ASP A 4 23.60 -5.48 7.71
C ASP A 4 22.11 -5.77 7.46
N LYS A 5 21.37 -4.73 7.06
CA LYS A 5 19.92 -4.80 6.84
C LYS A 5 19.59 -4.81 5.35
N ARG A 6 18.71 -5.71 4.94
CA ARG A 6 18.14 -5.75 3.60
C ARG A 6 16.84 -4.92 3.58
N ARG A 7 16.68 -4.11 2.55
CA ARG A 7 15.44 -3.33 2.30
C ARG A 7 14.91 -3.64 0.91
N LEU A 8 13.68 -4.13 0.85
CA LEU A 8 12.92 -4.37 -0.38
C LEU A 8 11.83 -3.32 -0.52
N ARG A 9 11.52 -2.90 -1.74
CA ARG A 9 10.47 -1.93 -2.05
C ARG A 9 9.47 -2.55 -3.01
N TYR A 10 8.19 -2.35 -2.71
CA TYR A 10 7.07 -2.82 -3.51
C TYR A 10 6.22 -1.61 -3.87
N GLY A 11 5.93 -1.43 -5.15
CA GLY A 11 5.16 -0.31 -5.67
C GLY A 11 3.95 -0.80 -6.45
N TYR A 12 2.81 -0.17 -6.19
CA TYR A 12 1.52 -0.52 -6.76
C TYR A 12 0.89 0.70 -7.41
N LYS A 13 0.20 0.47 -8.54
CA LYS A 13 -0.61 1.46 -9.23
C LYS A 13 -1.99 0.86 -9.47
N VAL A 14 -3.01 1.44 -8.84
CA VAL A 14 -4.41 1.07 -9.03
C VAL A 14 -5.07 2.15 -9.87
N VAL A 15 -5.67 1.75 -11.00
CA VAL A 15 -6.40 2.65 -11.90
C VAL A 15 -7.89 2.37 -11.77
N LEU A 16 -8.66 3.40 -11.47
CA LEU A 16 -10.11 3.36 -11.32
C LEU A 16 -10.72 4.20 -12.42
N GLU A 17 -11.66 3.65 -13.17
CA GLU A 17 -12.38 4.35 -14.23
C GLU A 17 -13.89 4.27 -13.98
N ASN A 18 -14.55 5.42 -13.93
CA ASN A 18 -16.00 5.48 -13.84
C ASN A 18 -16.61 5.47 -15.25
N LEU A 19 -17.06 4.31 -15.71
CA LEU A 19 -17.69 4.17 -17.02
C LEU A 19 -19.15 4.69 -17.08
N LEU A 20 -19.74 5.15 -15.97
CA LEU A 20 -21.10 5.66 -15.92
C LEU A 20 -21.19 7.12 -16.37
N GLU A 21 -22.41 7.57 -16.69
CA GLU A 21 -22.72 8.97 -17.03
C GLU A 21 -23.01 9.83 -15.78
N THR A 22 -22.87 9.25 -14.59
CA THR A 22 -23.12 9.91 -13.30
C THR A 22 -21.89 9.79 -12.40
N ALA A 23 -21.71 10.74 -11.48
CA ALA A 23 -20.68 10.64 -10.45
C ALA A 23 -20.95 9.47 -9.49
N VAL A 24 -19.88 8.84 -9.00
CA VAL A 24 -19.93 7.74 -8.03
C VAL A 24 -18.88 7.92 -6.94
N THR A 25 -19.17 7.38 -5.76
CA THR A 25 -18.15 7.24 -4.70
C THR A 25 -17.71 5.79 -4.64
N VAL A 26 -16.40 5.56 -4.72
CA VAL A 26 -15.78 4.23 -4.63
C VAL A 26 -14.96 4.17 -3.34
N VAL A 27 -15.08 3.06 -2.63
CA VAL A 27 -14.18 2.72 -1.53
C VAL A 27 -13.22 1.64 -2.02
N VAL A 28 -11.93 1.93 -1.98
CA VAL A 28 -10.86 0.97 -2.29
C VAL A 28 -10.20 0.58 -0.99
N GLN A 29 -10.04 -0.72 -0.77
CA GLN A 29 -9.32 -1.29 0.36
C GLN A 29 -8.21 -2.21 -0.17
N ASP A 30 -7.00 -2.02 0.33
CA ASP A 30 -5.84 -2.83 -0.02
C ASP A 30 -4.93 -3.01 1.21
N GLN A 31 -4.17 -4.10 1.29
CA GLN A 31 -3.37 -4.44 2.47
C GLN A 31 -1.88 -4.44 2.15
N ILE A 32 -1.09 -3.77 3.00
CA ILE A 32 0.36 -4.00 3.04
C ILE A 32 0.71 -5.05 4.11
N PRO A 33 1.82 -5.80 3.98
CA PRO A 33 2.12 -6.90 4.90
C PRO A 33 2.13 -6.47 6.37
N VAL A 34 1.69 -7.36 7.25
CA VAL A 34 1.85 -7.23 8.71
C VAL A 34 2.99 -8.13 9.13
N SER A 35 4.00 -7.55 9.77
CA SER A 35 5.11 -8.33 10.32
C SER A 35 4.66 -9.11 11.55
N ARG A 36 5.10 -10.37 11.65
CA ARG A 36 4.96 -11.21 12.85
C ARG A 36 6.26 -11.29 13.67
N HIS A 37 7.32 -10.61 13.23
CA HIS A 37 8.65 -10.63 13.86
C HIS A 37 9.17 -9.20 14.08
N GLU A 38 9.71 -8.92 15.27
CA GLU A 38 10.08 -7.55 15.67
C GLU A 38 11.17 -6.91 14.81
N GLU A 39 12.08 -7.73 14.26
CA GLU A 39 13.17 -7.29 13.40
C GLU A 39 12.75 -7.00 11.95
N ILE A 40 11.55 -7.43 11.55
CA ILE A 40 10.99 -7.10 10.23
C ILE A 40 10.13 -5.84 10.39
N LYS A 41 10.54 -4.76 9.72
CA LYS A 41 9.83 -3.48 9.71
C LYS A 41 9.17 -3.27 8.36
N ILE A 42 7.88 -2.97 8.38
CA ILE A 42 7.09 -2.58 7.21
C ILE A 42 6.82 -1.08 7.30
N LYS A 43 7.04 -0.35 6.22
CA LYS A 43 6.82 1.11 6.16
C LYS A 43 6.12 1.49 4.87
N LEU A 44 5.03 2.25 4.96
CA LEU A 44 4.46 2.94 3.81
C LEU A 44 5.35 4.16 3.48
N GLU A 45 5.95 4.18 2.30
CA GLU A 45 6.96 5.17 1.90
C GLU A 45 6.39 6.24 0.97
N GLN A 46 5.51 5.82 0.05
CA GLN A 46 4.81 6.72 -0.86
C GLN A 46 3.33 6.35 -0.88
N VAL A 47 2.46 7.34 -0.91
CA VAL A 47 1.02 7.12 -1.10
C VAL A 47 0.38 8.37 -1.69
N SER A 48 -0.35 8.19 -2.78
CA SER A 48 -1.07 9.27 -3.46
C SER A 48 -2.27 8.70 -4.21
N PRO A 49 -3.50 9.17 -3.98
CA PRO A 49 -3.87 10.14 -2.94
C PRO A 49 -3.63 9.60 -1.53
N ALA A 50 -3.65 10.49 -0.53
CA ALA A 50 -3.55 10.09 0.86
C ALA A 50 -4.66 9.10 1.23
N VAL A 51 -4.32 8.11 2.06
CA VAL A 51 -5.31 7.19 2.61
C VAL A 51 -6.33 7.95 3.43
N THR A 52 -7.58 7.51 3.36
CA THR A 52 -8.65 7.96 4.25
C THR A 52 -8.49 7.31 5.62
N GLU A 53 -8.07 6.05 5.66
CA GLU A 53 -7.80 5.31 6.88
C GLU A 53 -6.65 4.32 6.68
N GLN A 54 -5.84 4.10 7.71
CA GLN A 54 -4.94 2.95 7.82
C GLN A 54 -5.19 2.27 9.16
N THR A 55 -5.59 1.00 9.13
CA THR A 55 -5.84 0.22 10.35
C THR A 55 -4.56 -0.36 10.93
N GLU A 56 -4.62 -0.83 12.18
CA GLU A 56 -3.50 -1.54 12.83
C GLU A 56 -3.06 -2.82 12.10
N LEU A 57 -3.95 -3.40 11.28
CA LEU A 57 -3.67 -4.57 10.45
C LEU A 57 -3.11 -4.19 9.07
N ASN A 58 -2.63 -2.96 8.91
CA ASN A 58 -2.06 -2.42 7.67
C ASN A 58 -3.01 -2.47 6.46
N MET A 59 -4.33 -2.46 6.72
CA MET A 59 -5.33 -2.20 5.69
C MET A 59 -5.35 -0.70 5.39
N LEU A 60 -5.16 -0.34 4.12
CA LEU A 60 -5.26 1.00 3.57
C LEU A 60 -6.66 1.17 2.95
N GLU A 61 -7.37 2.25 3.30
CA GLU A 61 -8.64 2.62 2.69
C GLU A 61 -8.54 3.95 1.94
N TRP A 62 -9.12 4.03 0.75
CA TRP A 62 -9.37 5.28 0.03
C TRP A 62 -10.85 5.42 -0.29
N ARG A 63 -11.45 6.55 0.12
CA ARG A 63 -12.78 6.95 -0.31
C ARG A 63 -12.68 8.03 -1.38
N LEU A 64 -12.97 7.66 -2.62
CA LEU A 64 -12.77 8.52 -3.79
C LEU A 64 -14.10 8.83 -4.47
N SER A 65 -14.37 10.11 -4.73
CA SER A 65 -15.45 10.53 -5.61
C SER A 65 -14.93 10.63 -7.04
N LEU A 66 -15.52 9.88 -7.97
CA LEU A 66 -15.21 9.94 -9.39
C LEU A 66 -16.39 10.57 -10.13
N ALA A 67 -16.14 11.64 -10.88
CA ALA A 67 -17.13 12.21 -11.79
C ALA A 67 -17.46 11.23 -12.94
N ALA A 68 -18.53 11.52 -13.69
CA ALA A 68 -18.88 10.76 -14.88
C ALA A 68 -17.67 10.68 -15.83
N LYS A 69 -17.34 9.48 -16.32
CA LYS A 69 -16.21 9.23 -17.22
C LYS A 69 -14.83 9.62 -16.67
N GLU A 70 -14.69 9.85 -15.37
CA GLU A 70 -13.41 10.19 -14.75
C GLU A 70 -12.56 8.94 -14.49
N THR A 71 -11.25 9.08 -14.71
CA THR A 71 -10.23 8.13 -14.28
C THR A 71 -9.42 8.71 -13.13
N LYS A 72 -9.28 7.96 -12.03
CA LYS A 72 -8.35 8.27 -10.93
C LYS A 72 -7.31 7.17 -10.80
N THR A 73 -6.13 7.55 -10.32
CA THR A 73 -5.04 6.62 -10.03
C THR A 73 -4.66 6.73 -8.56
N ILE A 74 -4.53 5.58 -7.90
CA ILE A 74 -3.85 5.44 -6.61
C ILE A 74 -2.47 4.86 -6.91
N VAL A 75 -1.43 5.47 -6.36
CA VAL A 75 -0.06 4.97 -6.35
C VAL A 75 0.38 4.86 -4.90
N TYR A 76 0.91 3.71 -4.51
CA TYR A 76 1.51 3.56 -3.20
C TYR A 76 2.73 2.64 -3.24
N GLU A 77 3.67 2.89 -2.35
CA GLU A 77 4.87 2.07 -2.17
C GLU A 77 5.07 1.77 -0.69
N TYR A 78 5.45 0.53 -0.39
CA TYR A 78 5.92 0.16 0.93
C TYR A 78 7.29 -0.52 0.87
N ALA A 79 8.04 -0.37 1.96
CA ALA A 79 9.32 -1.01 2.16
C ALA A 79 9.22 -2.11 3.22
N VAL A 80 9.92 -3.21 2.97
CA VAL A 80 10.17 -4.29 3.93
C VAL A 80 11.65 -4.27 4.29
N GLU A 81 11.96 -3.98 5.54
CA GLU A 81 13.32 -3.98 6.08
C GLU A 81 13.50 -5.15 7.05
N HIS A 82 14.54 -5.96 6.86
CA HIS A 82 14.84 -7.12 7.71
C HIS A 82 16.35 -7.42 7.77
N PRO A 83 16.85 -8.17 8.77
CA PRO A 83 18.24 -8.63 8.79
C PRO A 83 18.56 -9.46 7.55
N ARG A 84 19.75 -9.27 6.97
CA ARG A 84 20.12 -9.94 5.71
C ARG A 84 20.22 -11.47 5.82
N GLU A 85 20.57 -11.97 7.00
CA GLU A 85 20.68 -13.39 7.31
C GLU A 85 19.32 -14.07 7.58
N MET A 86 18.25 -13.27 7.70
CA MET A 86 16.89 -13.78 7.91
C MET A 86 16.22 -14.09 6.57
N GLU A 87 15.77 -15.33 6.43
CA GLU A 87 14.88 -15.72 5.34
C GLU A 87 13.45 -15.26 5.67
N VAL A 88 12.90 -14.39 4.81
CA VAL A 88 11.53 -13.90 4.96
C VAL A 88 10.66 -14.57 3.91
N MET A 89 9.73 -15.41 4.36
CA MET A 89 8.73 -16.07 3.51
C MET A 89 7.47 -15.21 3.35
N GLY A 90 6.74 -15.40 2.25
CA GLY A 90 5.47 -14.68 1.99
C GLY A 90 5.62 -13.28 1.41
N LEU A 91 6.83 -12.92 0.97
CA LEU A 91 7.07 -11.75 0.12
C LEU A 91 6.90 -12.17 -1.34
N GLN A 92 5.74 -11.89 -1.94
CA GLN A 92 5.49 -12.06 -3.38
C GLN A 92 5.47 -10.70 -4.08
#